data_AF-A0A941GIC1-F1
#
_entry.id   AF-A0A941GIC1-F1
#
_cell.length_a   1.000
_cell.length_b   1.000
_cell.length_c   1.000
_cell.angle_alpha   90.00
_cell.angle_beta   90.00
_cell.angle_gamma   90.00
#
_symmetry.space_group_name_H-M   'P 1'
#
loop_
_entity.id
_entity.type
_entity.pdbx_description
1 polymer ?
#
loop_
_entity_poly.entity_id
_entity_poly.type
_entity_poly.pdbx_seq_one_letter_code
_entity_poly.pdbx_strand_id
1 'polypeptide(L)'
;MKAELYTCPCCGYKTLTELNSWEICVVCRWEDDGLQTLEPDFAGGANEESLKEAQRNFREIGICSKKLLDERNISAASRFERDSSFKPLDDN
;
A
#
# COMPACT_ATOMS: atom_id res chain seq x y z
N MET A 1 -22.42 -9.09 -8.90
CA MET A 1 -21.82 -9.02 -7.56
C MET A 1 -20.57 -8.17 -7.69
N LYS A 2 -20.41 -7.08 -6.92
CA LYS A 2 -19.10 -6.41 -6.83
C LYS A 2 -18.16 -7.40 -6.14
N ALA A 3 -16.98 -7.63 -6.70
CA ALA A 3 -15.94 -8.30 -5.95
C ALA A 3 -15.55 -7.39 -4.79
N GLU A 4 -15.57 -7.91 -3.56
CA GLU A 4 -15.07 -7.18 -2.41
C GLU A 4 -13.55 -7.13 -2.51
N LEU A 5 -12.99 -5.91 -2.49
CA LEU A 5 -11.54 -5.70 -2.51
C LEU A 5 -11.06 -5.44 -1.08
N TYR A 6 -9.88 -5.95 -0.77
CA TYR A 6 -9.19 -5.75 0.49
C TYR A 6 -8.37 -4.46 0.47
N THR A 7 -8.23 -3.89 1.67
CA THR A 7 -7.50 -2.66 1.94
C THR A 7 -6.00 -2.89 1.82
N CYS A 8 -5.35 -2.14 0.92
CA CYS A 8 -3.90 -2.13 0.84
C CYS A 8 -3.31 -1.58 2.15
N PRO A 9 -2.38 -2.31 2.80
CA PRO A 9 -1.83 -1.91 4.09
C PRO A 9 -1.00 -0.62 4.01
N CYS A 10 -0.49 -0.27 2.83
CA CYS A 10 0.27 0.96 2.63
C CYS A 10 -0.64 2.19 2.47
N CYS A 11 -1.61 2.17 1.55
CA CYS A 11 -2.32 3.39 1.17
C CYS A 11 -3.75 3.52 1.72
N GLY A 12 -4.33 2.42 2.22
CA GLY A 12 -5.70 2.39 2.73
C GLY A 12 -6.79 2.37 1.66
N TYR A 13 -6.46 2.26 0.38
CA TYR A 13 -7.45 2.02 -0.68
C TYR A 13 -7.74 0.53 -0.81
N LYS A 14 -9.00 0.18 -1.05
CA LYS A 14 -9.44 -1.19 -1.35
C LYS A 14 -9.09 -1.53 -2.79
N THR A 15 -7.94 -2.16 -3.00
CA THR A 15 -7.42 -2.48 -4.34
C THR A 15 -7.10 -3.94 -4.54
N LEU A 16 -6.91 -4.70 -3.45
CA LEU A 16 -6.39 -6.06 -3.50
C LEU A 16 -7.54 -7.05 -3.62
N THR A 17 -7.37 -8.07 -4.44
CA THR A 17 -8.33 -9.18 -4.59
C THR A 17 -8.13 -10.27 -3.54
N GLU A 18 -6.93 -10.37 -2.97
CA GLU A 18 -6.55 -11.27 -1.88
C GLU A 18 -5.49 -10.59 -0.99
N LEU A 19 -5.43 -10.97 0.30
CA LEU A 19 -4.42 -10.49 1.25
C LEU A 19 -3.24 -11.46 1.35
N ASN A 20 -2.04 -10.91 1.51
CA ASN A 20 -0.76 -11.61 1.60
C ASN A 20 -0.48 -12.49 0.36
N SER A 21 -0.89 -12.03 -0.83
CA SER A 21 -0.84 -12.78 -2.09
C SER A 21 0.07 -12.14 -3.15
N TRP A 22 0.98 -11.27 -2.70
CA TRP A 22 2.00 -10.55 -3.52
C TRP A 22 1.36 -9.69 -4.62
N GLU A 23 0.10 -9.31 -4.43
CA GLU A 23 -0.60 -8.43 -5.36
C GLU A 23 -0.07 -7.00 -5.20
N ILE A 24 0.16 -6.33 -6.33
CA ILE A 24 0.67 -4.96 -6.33
C ILE A 24 -0.51 -3.99 -6.35
N CYS A 25 -0.61 -3.15 -5.31
CA CYS A 25 -1.60 -2.10 -5.24
C CYS A 25 -1.47 -1.13 -6.43
N VAL A 26 -2.51 -1.00 -7.24
CA VAL A 26 -2.53 -0.11 -8.42
C VAL A 26 -2.53 1.38 -8.07
N VAL A 27 -2.77 1.74 -6.80
CA VAL A 27 -2.76 3.13 -6.32
C VAL A 27 -1.37 3.55 -5.86
N CYS A 28 -0.74 2.77 -4.98
CA CYS A 28 0.52 3.15 -4.35
C CYS A 28 1.73 2.30 -4.74
N ARG A 29 1.52 1.22 -5.51
CA ARG A 29 2.55 0.28 -5.97
C ARG A 29 3.21 -0.58 -4.88
N TRP A 30 2.68 -0.57 -3.66
CA TRP A 30 3.05 -1.54 -2.63
C TRP A 30 2.68 -2.97 -3.08
N GLU A 31 3.64 -3.88 -3.04
CA GLU A 31 3.42 -5.33 -3.20
C GLU A 31 3.01 -5.92 -1.85
N ASP A 32 1.87 -6.62 -1.81
CA ASP A 32 1.21 -7.00 -0.57
C ASP A 32 1.90 -8.15 0.19
N ASP A 33 3.08 -7.87 0.76
CA ASP A 33 3.90 -8.79 1.54
C ASP A 33 3.35 -8.97 2.97
N GLY A 34 3.02 -10.21 3.32
CA GLY A 34 2.43 -10.56 4.60
C GLY A 34 3.43 -10.53 5.76
N LEU A 35 4.71 -10.77 5.47
CA LEU A 35 5.77 -10.60 6.47
C LEU A 35 5.97 -9.12 6.76
N GLN A 36 6.03 -8.26 5.75
CA GLN A 36 6.14 -6.81 5.96
C GLN A 36 4.86 -6.20 6.56
N THR A 37 3.71 -6.85 6.39
CA THR A 37 2.47 -6.49 7.10
C THR A 37 2.52 -6.88 8.57
N LEU A 38 3.08 -8.05 8.89
CA LEU A 38 3.22 -8.54 10.26
C LEU A 38 4.35 -7.83 11.03
N GLU A 39 5.44 -7.47 10.34
CA GLU A 39 6.61 -6.78 10.88
C GLU A 39 6.82 -5.44 10.13
N PRO A 40 6.10 -4.36 10.48
CA PRO A 40 6.06 -3.16 9.66
C PRO A 40 7.34 -2.32 9.60
N ASP A 41 8.33 -2.64 10.43
CA ASP A 41 9.69 -2.09 10.40
C ASP A 41 10.64 -2.95 9.54
N PHE A 42 10.23 -4.13 9.09
CA PHE A 42 11.03 -5.01 8.24
C PHE A 42 11.09 -4.47 6.80
N ALA A 43 12.31 -4.14 6.37
CA ALA A 43 12.64 -3.66 5.03
C ALA A 43 13.39 -4.75 4.23
N GLY A 44 13.33 -4.67 2.89
CA GLY A 44 14.04 -5.59 2.00
C GLY A 44 13.36 -6.94 1.75
N GLY A 45 12.03 -7.01 1.93
CA GLY A 45 11.18 -8.14 1.54
C GLY A 45 10.79 -8.07 0.06
N ALA A 46 9.52 -8.28 -0.26
CA ALA A 46 9.02 -7.99 -1.61
C ALA A 46 9.20 -6.50 -1.96
N ASN A 47 9.16 -5.62 -0.96
CA ASN A 47 9.43 -4.20 -1.08
C ASN A 47 10.78 -3.85 -0.44
N GLU A 48 11.49 -2.90 -1.06
CA GLU A 48 12.74 -2.39 -0.49
C GLU A 48 12.48 -1.61 0.80
N GLU A 49 11.48 -0.72 0.80
CA GLU A 49 11.02 -0.02 2.00
C GLU A 49 10.25 -0.95 2.95
N SER A 50 10.33 -0.64 4.25
CA SER A 50 9.40 -1.18 5.24
C SER A 50 7.97 -0.64 5.03
N LEU A 51 6.97 -1.32 5.59
CA LEU A 51 5.58 -0.87 5.47
C LEU A 51 5.37 0.53 6.09
N LYS A 52 6.01 0.84 7.21
CA LYS A 52 5.96 2.21 7.81
C LYS A 52 6.56 3.25 6.88
N GLU A 53 7.73 2.98 6.29
CA GLU A 53 8.35 3.89 5.32
C GLU A 53 7.47 4.08 4.08
N ALA A 54 6.87 3.01 3.58
CA ALA A 54 5.97 3.06 2.45
C ALA A 54 4.71 3.88 2.74
N GLN A 55 4.11 3.74 3.94
CA GLN A 55 3.00 4.58 4.38
C GLN A 55 3.38 6.07 4.45
N ARG A 56 4.57 6.39 5.00
CA ARG A 56 5.11 7.76 5.01
C ARG A 56 5.30 8.30 3.60
N ASN A 57 5.94 7.53 2.73
CA ASN A 57 6.13 7.89 1.32
C ASN A 57 4.78 8.13 0.64
N PHE A 58 3.79 7.24 0.80
CA PHE A 58 2.49 7.44 0.18
C PHE A 58 1.79 8.71 0.68
N ARG A 59 1.89 9.02 1.99
CA ARG A 59 1.36 10.26 2.57
C ARG A 59 2.01 11.52 1.98
N GLU A 60 3.32 11.50 1.76
CA GLU A 60 4.08 12.67 1.31
C GLU A 60 4.10 12.85 -0.21
N ILE A 61 4.28 11.75 -0.96
CA ILE A 61 4.53 11.77 -2.41
C ILE A 61 3.49 10.98 -3.22
N GLY A 62 2.53 10.30 -2.58
CA GLY A 62 1.45 9.58 -3.25
C GLY A 62 1.87 8.26 -3.91
N ILE A 63 3.00 7.69 -3.51
CA ILE A 63 3.51 6.37 -3.95
C ILE A 63 4.33 5.73 -2.81
N CYS A 64 4.41 4.39 -2.75
CA CYS A 64 5.08 3.67 -1.66
C CYS A 64 6.61 3.86 -1.65
N SER A 65 7.21 4.14 -2.80
CA SER A 65 8.66 4.25 -2.95
C SER A 65 9.05 5.46 -3.79
N LYS A 66 10.11 6.15 -3.36
CA LYS A 66 10.75 7.23 -4.14
C LYS A 66 11.39 6.70 -5.43
N LYS A 67 11.72 5.41 -5.50
CA LYS A 67 12.28 4.77 -6.70
C LYS A 67 11.23 4.55 -7.79
N LEU A 68 9.96 4.56 -7.42
CA LEU A 68 8.83 4.32 -8.32
C LEU A 68 8.11 5.62 -8.73
N LEU A 69 8.71 6.80 -8.52
CA LEU A 69 8.05 8.09 -8.76
C LEU A 69 7.41 8.21 -10.16
N ASP A 70 8.04 7.63 -11.18
CA ASP A 70 7.54 7.64 -12.56
C ASP A 70 6.29 6.77 -12.78
N GLU A 71 6.00 5.83 -11.86
CA GLU A 71 4.80 4.98 -11.88
C GLU A 71 3.61 5.59 -11.12
N ARG A 72 3.77 6.78 -10.54
CA ARG A 72 2.73 7.43 -9.74
C ARG A 72 1.46 7.65 -10.56
N ASN A 73 0.37 7.00 -10.17
CA ASN A 73 -0.92 7.11 -10.85
C ASN A 73 -1.98 7.78 -9.96
N ILE A 74 -2.01 9.11 -9.98
CA ILE A 74 -2.96 9.92 -9.19
C ILE A 74 -4.42 9.61 -9.58
N SER A 75 -4.67 9.21 -10.83
CA SER A 75 -6.01 8.87 -11.31
C SER A 75 -6.51 7.49 -10.86
N ALA A 76 -5.61 6.58 -10.44
CA ALA A 76 -6.01 5.26 -9.96
C ALA A 76 -6.88 5.41 -8.71
N ALA A 77 -6.45 6.24 -7.75
CA ALA A 77 -7.14 6.45 -6.48
C ALA A 77 -8.62 6.84 -6.65
N SER A 78 -8.98 7.62 -7.68
CA SER A 78 -10.38 8.03 -7.89
C SER A 78 -11.31 6.89 -8.31
N ARG A 79 -10.77 5.71 -8.65
CA ARG A 79 -11.55 4.51 -9.05
C ARG A 79 -11.77 3.54 -7.89
N PHE A 80 -11.08 3.73 -6.76
CA PHE A 80 -11.12 2.81 -5.63
C PHE A 80 -11.67 3.49 -4.38
N GLU A 81 -12.40 2.73 -3.58
CA GLU A 81 -12.87 3.18 -2.29
C GLU A 81 -11.71 3.25 -1.31
N ARG A 82 -11.64 4.34 -0.54
CA ARG A 82 -10.73 4.43 0.60
C ARG A 82 -11.42 3.84 1.82
N ASP A 83 -10.78 2.89 2.48
CA ASP A 83 -11.30 2.27 3.69
C ASP A 83 -11.36 3.30 4.83
N SER A 84 -12.57 3.60 5.30
CA SER A 84 -12.80 4.55 6.38
C SER A 84 -12.25 4.09 7.74
N SER A 85 -11.97 2.79 7.88
CA SER A 85 -11.41 2.21 9.10
C SER A 85 -9.87 2.16 9.08
N PHE A 86 -9.24 2.44 7.93
CA PHE A 86 -7.79 2.41 7.79
C PHE A 86 -7.12 3.47 8.66
N LYS A 87 -6.10 3.03 9.40
CA LYS A 87 -5.24 3.89 10.20
C LYS A 87 -3.79 3.63 9.81
N PRO A 88 -3.04 4.67 9.38
CA PRO A 88 -1.61 4.57 9.23
C PRO A 88 -0.95 4.15 10.55
N LEU A 89 0.19 3.49 10.45
CA LEU A 89 1.04 3.13 11.57
C LEU A 89 1.68 4.42 12.12
N ASP A 90 1.73 4.50 13.45
CA ASP A 90 2.37 5.62 14.14
C ASP A 90 3.91 5.53 14.05
N ASP A 91 4.57 6.69 14.00
CA ASP A 91 6.04 6.83 13.92
C ASP A 91 6.75 6.64 15.28
N ASN A 92 6.18 5.88 16.22
CA ASN A 92 6.68 5.72 17.60
C ASN A 92 8.15 5.33 17.70
#